data_AF-A0A2T6FEX1-F1
#
_entry.id   AF-A0A2T6FEX1-F1
#
_cell.length_a   1.000
_cell.length_b   1.000
_cell.length_c   1.000
_cell.angle_alpha   90.00
_cell.angle_beta   90.00
_cell.angle_gamma   90.00
#
_symmetry.space_group_name_H-M   'P 1'
#
loop_
_entity.id
_entity.type
_entity.pdbx_description
1 polymer ?
#
loop_
_entity_poly.entity_id
_entity_poly.type
_entity_poly.pdbx_seq_one_letter_code
_entity_poly.pdbx_strand_id
1 'polypeptide(L)' 'MPNIDDNTLLISLQAVYQNIKRYESLLDSETLSDPENIEELLVSYDEALKTLKGAYQDALKRGANLPPIESVLFAG' A
#
# COMPACT_ATOMS: atom_id res chain seq x y z
N MET A 1 11.14 -3.59 -15.91
CA MET A 1 10.25 -3.95 -14.80
C MET A 1 9.19 -4.89 -15.34
N PRO A 2 8.80 -5.95 -14.61
CA PRO A 2 7.66 -6.76 -15.01
C PRO A 2 6.46 -5.83 -15.20
N ASN A 3 5.77 -5.98 -16.34
CA ASN A 3 4.65 -5.14 -16.71
C ASN A 3 3.45 -5.62 -15.88
N ILE A 4 3.36 -5.16 -14.62
CA ILE A 4 2.21 -5.40 -13.76
C ILE A 4 1.03 -4.71 -14.44
N ASP A 5 -0.05 -5.45 -14.73
CA ASP A 5 -1.23 -4.83 -15.31
C ASP A 5 -1.88 -3.87 -14.32
N ASP A 6 -2.60 -2.89 -14.86
CA ASP A 6 -3.20 -1.80 -14.07
C ASP A 6 -4.10 -2.32 -12.94
N ASN A 7 -4.82 -3.42 -13.14
CA ASN A 7 -5.68 -3.98 -12.10
C ASN A 7 -4.86 -4.63 -10.98
N THR A 8 -3.81 -5.38 -11.31
CA THR A 8 -2.88 -5.93 -10.31
C THR A 8 -2.20 -4.81 -9.51
N LEU A 9 -1.87 -3.68 -10.15
CA LEU A 9 -1.33 -2.52 -9.47
C LEU A 9 -2.31 -1.92 -8.44
N LEU A 10 -3.58 -1.75 -8.83
CA LEU A 10 -4.63 -1.23 -7.94
C LEU A 10 -4.85 -2.15 -6.73
N ILE A 11 -4.98 -3.45 -6.96
CA ILE A 11 -5.18 -4.44 -5.90
C ILE A 11 -3.97 -4.47 -4.95
N SER A 12 -2.75 -4.41 -5.50
CA SER A 12 -1.53 -4.41 -4.69
C SER A 12 -1.43 -3.15 -3.82
N LEU A 13 -1.79 -1.99 -4.38
CA LEU A 13 -1.79 -0.71 -3.65
C LEU A 13 -2.79 -0.73 -2.49
N GLN A 14 -4.01 -1.24 -2.73
CA GLN A 14 -5.05 -1.37 -1.71
C GLN A 14 -4.64 -2.36 -0.61
N ALA A 15 -4.13 -3.55 -0.99
CA ALA A 15 -3.74 -4.59 -0.04
C ALA A 15 -2.58 -4.14 0.87
N VAL A 16 -1.56 -3.48 0.31
CA VAL A 16 -0.45 -2.92 1.09
C VAL A 16 -0.95 -1.86 2.06
N TYR A 17 -1.81 -0.95 1.60
CA TYR A 17 -2.38 0.10 2.46
C TYR A 17 -3.22 -0.46 3.61
N GLN A 18 -4.08 -1.45 3.34
CA GLN A 18 -4.89 -2.09 4.37
C GLN A 18 -4.04 -2.82 5.41
N ASN A 19 -2.95 -3.48 4.99
CA ASN A 19 -2.03 -4.12 5.93
C ASN A 19 -1.31 -3.10 6.81
N ILE A 20 -0.87 -1.96 6.26
CA ILE A 20 -0.32 -0.86 7.07
C ILE A 20 -1.33 -0.45 8.14
N LYS A 21 -2.59 -0.17 7.77
CA LYS A 21 -3.64 0.20 8.73
C LYS A 21 -3.90 -0.86 9.79
N ARG A 22 -3.87 -2.13 9.42
CA ARG A 22 -4.01 -3.23 10.37
C ARG A 22 -2.85 -3.27 11.37
N TYR A 23 -1.62 -3.11 10.91
CA TYR A 23 -0.44 -3.15 11.79
C TYR A 23 -0.34 -1.90 12.67
N GLU A 24 -0.67 -0.72 12.16
CA GLU A 24 -0.83 0.51 12.97
C GLU A 24 -1.86 0.29 14.10
N SER A 25 -3.04 -0.26 13.76
CA SER A 25 -4.06 -0.57 14.77
C SER A 25 -3.62 -1.63 15.78
N LEU A 26 -2.73 -2.55 15.40
CA LEU A 26 -2.18 -3.56 16.30
C LEU A 26 -1.19 -2.94 17.28
N LEU A 27 -0.34 -2.02 16.84
CA LEU A 27 0.55 -1.25 17.72
C LEU A 27 -0.26 -0.42 18.72
N ASP A 28 -1.34 0.21 18.28
CA ASP A 28 -2.23 1.00 19.14
C ASP A 28 -3.00 0.16 20.16
N SER A 29 -3.16 -1.15 19.92
CA SER A 29 -4.00 -2.01 20.74
C SER A 29 -3.39 -2.43 22.09
N GLU A 30 -2.13 -2.07 22.38
CA GLU A 30 -1.33 -2.46 23.57
C GLU A 30 -1.27 -3.98 23.87
N THR A 31 -1.88 -4.83 23.04
CA THR A 31 -1.91 -6.29 23.21
C THR A 31 -0.73 -7.01 22.57
N LEU A 32 0.19 -6.23 22.01
CA LEU A 32 1.25 -6.73 21.15
C LEU A 32 2.48 -7.14 21.98
N SER A 33 2.90 -8.39 21.82
CA SER A 33 4.06 -8.92 22.54
C SER A 33 5.40 -8.43 21.98
N ASP A 34 5.46 -8.12 20.68
CA ASP A 34 6.69 -7.75 19.97
C ASP A 34 6.48 -6.55 19.03
N PRO A 35 6.43 -5.31 19.55
CA PRO A 35 6.19 -4.10 18.74
C PRO A 35 7.31 -3.76 17.76
N GLU A 36 8.57 -4.00 18.12
CA GLU A 36 9.74 -3.66 17.29
C GLU A 36 9.72 -4.38 15.93
N ASN A 37 9.33 -5.66 15.90
CA ASN A 37 9.17 -6.43 14.67
C ASN A 37 8.06 -5.87 13.76
N ILE A 38 6.98 -5.32 14.35
CA ILE A 38 5.88 -4.73 13.59
C ILE A 38 6.26 -3.36 13.04
N GLU A 39 7.03 -2.57 13.78
CA GLU A 39 7.56 -1.29 13.30
C GLU A 39 8.49 -1.47 12.10
N GLU A 40 9.43 -2.43 12.14
CA GLU A 40 10.30 -2.75 10.98
C GLU A 40 9.49 -3.24 9.77
N LEU A 41 8.47 -4.06 10.02
CA LEU A 41 7.57 -4.53 8.98
C LEU A 41 6.77 -3.36 8.36
N LEU A 42 6.29 -2.42 9.18
CA LEU A 42 5.60 -1.22 8.73
C LEU A 42 6.50 -0.33 7.86
N VAL A 43 7.78 -0.17 8.21
CA VAL A 43 8.75 0.54 7.37
C VAL A 43 8.86 -0.12 6.00
N SER A 44 8.97 -1.46 5.96
CA SER A 44 9.04 -2.22 4.71
C SER A 44 7.77 -2.04 3.86
N TYR A 45 6.58 -2.04 4.49
CA TYR A 45 5.32 -1.78 3.79
C TYR A 45 5.21 -0.34 3.27
N ASP A 46 5.72 0.67 4.00
CA ASP A 46 5.72 2.06 3.54
C ASP A 46 6.62 2.25 2.30
N GLU A 47 7.79 1.61 2.28
CA GLU A 47 8.66 1.59 1.09
C GLU A 47 7.99 0.92 -0.12
N ALA A 48 7.31 -0.21 0.11
CA ALA A 48 6.53 -0.89 -0.92
C ALA A 48 5.39 0.02 -1.43
N LEU A 49 4.67 0.70 -0.53
CA LEU A 49 3.60 1.63 -0.89
C LEU A 49 4.12 2.82 -1.71
N LYS A 50 5.27 3.40 -1.35
CA LYS A 50 5.93 4.45 -2.13
C LYS A 50 6.26 3.99 -3.54
N THR A 51 6.78 2.77 -3.68
CA THR A 51 7.09 2.17 -4.98
C THR A 51 5.84 1.98 -5.83
N LEU A 52 4.76 1.45 -5.25
CA LEU A 52 3.47 1.25 -5.93
C LEU A 52 2.83 2.59 -6.32
N LYS A 53 2.92 3.62 -5.48
CA LYS A 53 2.48 4.99 -5.80
C LYS A 53 3.25 5.56 -6.98
N GLY A 54 4.55 5.33 -7.05
CA GLY A 54 5.38 5.71 -8.21
C GLY A 54 4.92 5.02 -9.50
N ALA A 55 4.72 3.70 -9.45
CA ALA A 55 4.21 2.93 -10.58
C ALA A 55 2.82 3.40 -11.04
N TYR A 56 1.95 3.75 -10.10
CA TYR A 56 0.62 4.31 -10.34
C TYR A 56 0.69 5.67 -11.05
N GLN A 57 1.56 6.57 -10.56
CA GLN A 57 1.79 7.86 -11.22
C GLN A 57 2.36 7.70 -12.64
N ASP A 58 3.26 6.76 -12.84
CA ASP A 58 3.81 6.49 -14.17
C ASP A 58 2.77 5.87 -15.11
N ALA A 59 1.86 5.04 -14.61
CA ALA A 59 0.72 4.53 -15.38
C ALA A 59 -0.21 5.68 -15.82
N LEU A 60 -0.54 6.61 -14.92
CA LEU A 60 -1.29 7.82 -15.27
C LEU A 60 -0.59 8.66 -16.36
N LYS A 61 0.73 8.88 -16.24
CA LYS A 61 1.51 9.61 -17.27
C LYS A 61 1.50 8.90 -18.63
N ARG A 62 1.38 7.56 -18.65
CA ARG A 62 1.26 6.76 -19.87
C ARG A 62 -0.16 6.78 -20.47
N GLY A 63 -1.12 7.44 -19.82
CA GLY A 63 -2.50 7.55 -20.28
C GLY A 63 -3.43 6.44 -19.77
N ALA A 64 -3.03 5.71 -18.71
CA ALA A 64 -3.92 4.74 -18.07
C ALA A 64 -5.14 5.45 -17.47
N ASN A 65 -6.33 4.86 -17.65
CA ASN A 65 -7.58 5.37 -17.09
C ASN A 65 -7.79 4.79 -15.69
N LEU A 66 -7.03 5.29 -14.72
CA LEU A 66 -7.06 4.81 -13.34
C LEU A 66 -7.94 5.70 -12.44
N PRO A 67 -8.67 5.13 -11.47
CA PRO A 67 -9.48 5.90 -10.52
C PRO A 67 -8.60 6.70 -9.56
N PRO A 68 -9.06 7.82 -8.97
CA PRO A 68 -8.29 8.60 -8.01
C PRO A 68 -7.65 7.73 -6.92
N ILE A 69 -6.39 8.02 -6.58
CA ILE A 69 -5.62 7.15 -5.67
C ILE A 69 -6.28 7.03 -4.30
N GLU A 70 -6.94 8.09 -3.84
CA GLU A 70 -7.73 8.11 -2.61
C GLU A 70 -8.87 7.09 -2.69
N SER A 71 -9.57 7.00 -3.82
CA SER A 71 -10.64 6.02 -4.02
C SER A 71 -10.13 4.58 -3.97
N VAL A 72 -8.86 4.34 -4.32
CA VAL A 72 -8.23 3.00 -4.25
C VAL A 72 -7.81 2.68 -2.82
N LEU A 73 -7.24 3.65 -2.11
CA LEU A 73 -6.73 3.47 -0.75
C LEU A 73 -7.86 3.40 0.29
N PHE A 74 -8.95 4.15 0.08
CA PHE A 74 -10.10 4.22 1.00
C PHE A 74 -11.31 3.41 0.50
N ALA A 75 -11.17 2.62 -0.57
CA ALA A 75 -12.16 1.60 -0.89
C ALA A 75 -12.06 0.49 0.15
N GLY A 76 -12.91 0.54 1.18
CA GLY A 76 -12.95 -0.44 2.27
C GLY A 76 -14.11 -0.16 3.18
#